data_AF-A0A9P6AY12-F1
#
_entry.id   AF-A0A9P6AY12-F1
#
_cell.length_a   1.000
_cell.length_b   1.000
_cell.length_c   1.000
_cell.angle_alpha   90.00
_cell.angle_beta   90.00
_cell.angle_gamma   90.00
#
_symmetry.space_group_name_H-M   'P 1'
#
loop_
_entity.id
_entity.type
_entity.pdbx_description
1 polymer ?
#
loop_
_entity_poly.entity_id
_entity_poly.type
_entity_poly.pdbx_seq_one_letter_code
_entity_poly.pdbx_strand_id
1 'polypeptide(L)'
;MTDQGAGWAYFIKNEEYKKFLLNYVSEKDISTCSGLAALDLANTRKSSGLRVTGVGTSVCAHQGCIRALGLGDLQKGERYSNMDYIIFLSLQSCGLRSILLSYDIFCQWSKKQQARHISLPCPLQLDPKINLTGVVPKFHLPTHKQLCQTKYSLNLCPGAGRTDSESIERDWANLNPAASSTKEMGEGSRHDIINNLLGDWNYRKVVGLGELLLLHSNMPLYKCYF
;
A
#
# COMPACT_ATOMS: atom_id res chain seq x y z
N MET A 1 -11.33 -4.15 -28.11
CA MET A 1 -10.39 -4.05 -26.98
C MET A 1 -11.25 -4.02 -25.72
N THR A 2 -11.26 -5.10 -24.94
CA THR A 2 -11.95 -5.15 -23.65
C THR A 2 -11.14 -4.35 -22.64
N ASP A 3 -11.77 -3.38 -21.98
CA ASP A 3 -11.20 -2.61 -20.86
C ASP A 3 -10.72 -3.57 -19.76
N GLN A 4 -9.41 -3.79 -19.68
CA GLN A 4 -8.78 -4.60 -18.61
C GLN A 4 -8.58 -3.77 -17.34
N GLY A 5 -8.78 -2.45 -17.41
CA GLY A 5 -8.51 -1.46 -16.37
C GLY A 5 -9.51 -1.46 -15.22
N ALA A 6 -10.75 -1.91 -15.45
CA ALA A 6 -11.82 -1.77 -14.46
C ALA A 6 -11.99 -3.01 -13.53
N GLY A 7 -11.06 -3.22 -12.60
CA GLY A 7 -11.28 -4.15 -11.47
C GLY A 7 -11.10 -5.63 -11.77
N TRP A 8 -10.31 -5.98 -12.79
CA TRP A 8 -9.98 -7.38 -13.14
C TRP A 8 -8.52 -7.75 -12.89
N ALA A 9 -7.70 -6.79 -12.45
CA ALA A 9 -6.27 -6.96 -12.20
C ALA A 9 -5.85 -6.25 -10.89
N TYR A 10 -4.92 -5.30 -10.97
CA TYR A 10 -4.38 -4.58 -9.80
C TYR A 10 -5.22 -3.36 -9.44
N PHE A 11 -5.65 -2.59 -10.45
CA PHE A 11 -6.55 -1.47 -10.22
C PHE A 11 -7.87 -1.90 -9.64
N ILE A 12 -8.30 -1.13 -8.65
CA ILE A 12 -9.64 -1.18 -8.07
C ILE A 12 -10.65 -0.68 -9.10
N LYS A 13 -11.88 -1.21 -9.00
CA LYS A 13 -12.99 -0.77 -9.84
C LYS A 13 -13.27 0.72 -9.64
N ASN A 14 -12.93 1.49 -10.67
CA ASN A 14 -12.80 2.94 -10.56
C ASN A 14 -14.11 3.67 -10.22
N GLU A 15 -15.24 3.23 -10.78
CA GLU A 15 -16.54 3.88 -10.55
C GLU A 15 -17.00 3.76 -9.09
N GLU A 16 -16.91 2.57 -8.52
CA GLU A 16 -17.29 2.28 -7.13
C GLU A 16 -16.35 3.03 -6.17
N TYR A 17 -15.06 3.05 -6.47
CA TYR A 17 -14.06 3.77 -5.70
C TYR A 17 -14.30 5.29 -5.70
N LYS A 18 -14.51 5.90 -6.87
CA LYS A 18 -14.81 7.34 -6.97
C LYS A 18 -16.10 7.69 -6.22
N LYS A 19 -17.16 6.90 -6.37
CA LYS A 19 -18.42 7.10 -5.63
C LYS A 19 -18.19 7.06 -4.12
N PHE A 20 -17.38 6.12 -3.64
CA PHE A 20 -17.03 6.06 -2.22
C PHE A 20 -16.30 7.32 -1.75
N LEU A 21 -15.29 7.78 -2.49
CA LEU A 21 -14.47 8.93 -2.10
C LEU A 21 -15.24 10.26 -2.08
N LEU A 22 -16.36 10.37 -2.78
CA LEU A 22 -17.23 11.56 -2.73
C LEU A 22 -17.79 11.81 -1.33
N ASN A 23 -17.92 10.77 -0.49
CA ASN A 23 -18.40 10.91 0.88
C ASN A 23 -17.35 11.49 1.85
N TYR A 24 -16.08 11.59 1.42
CA TYR A 24 -14.94 11.93 2.27
C TYR A 24 -14.11 13.12 1.74
N VAL A 25 -14.73 13.98 0.92
CA VAL A 25 -14.05 15.11 0.24
C VAL A 25 -13.55 16.17 1.23
N SER A 26 -14.20 16.32 2.38
CA SER A 26 -13.91 17.33 3.41
C SER A 26 -13.02 16.83 4.55
N GLU A 27 -12.67 15.54 4.59
CA GLU A 27 -11.81 15.00 5.64
C GLU A 27 -10.38 15.56 5.53
N LYS A 28 -9.87 16.05 6.66
CA LYS A 28 -8.48 16.46 6.82
C LYS A 28 -7.77 15.45 7.68
N ASP A 29 -6.69 14.90 7.14
CA ASP A 29 -5.79 14.05 7.91
C ASP A 29 -4.88 14.93 8.76
N ILE A 30 -4.82 14.64 10.06
CA ILE A 30 -4.02 15.42 11.02
C ILE A 30 -2.74 14.66 11.33
N SER A 31 -1.59 15.21 10.96
CA SER A 31 -0.29 14.68 11.37
C SER A 31 -0.02 15.01 12.85
N THR A 32 0.21 13.99 13.67
CA THR A 32 0.43 14.10 15.13
C THR A 32 1.59 13.28 15.67
N CYS A 33 2.17 12.32 14.92
CA CYS A 33 3.34 11.53 15.38
C CYS A 33 4.61 11.74 14.52
N SER A 34 4.51 12.24 13.29
CA SER A 34 5.67 12.32 12.38
C SER A 34 6.02 13.75 12.01
N GLY A 35 7.32 14.06 11.96
CA GLY A 35 7.87 15.17 11.17
C GLY A 35 7.92 14.88 9.66
N LEU A 36 7.17 13.85 9.19
CA LEU A 36 7.09 13.50 7.78
C LEU A 36 6.37 14.62 7.03
N ALA A 37 7.18 15.48 6.44
CA ALA A 37 6.78 16.37 5.37
C ALA A 37 6.11 15.62 4.20
N ALA A 38 6.12 14.29 4.13
CA ALA A 38 5.54 13.52 3.02
C ALA A 38 4.01 13.72 2.86
N LEU A 39 3.22 13.62 3.93
CA LEU A 39 1.79 13.90 3.89
C LEU A 39 1.52 15.38 3.60
N ASP A 40 2.22 16.26 4.31
CA ASP A 40 2.03 17.71 4.15
C ASP A 40 2.46 18.18 2.75
N LEU A 41 3.55 17.65 2.19
CA LEU A 41 4.04 17.94 0.84
C LEU A 41 3.14 17.33 -0.24
N ALA A 42 2.66 16.10 -0.05
CA ALA A 42 1.71 15.46 -0.96
C ALA A 42 0.38 16.24 -1.01
N ASN A 43 -0.11 16.72 0.13
CA ASN A 43 -1.34 17.49 0.26
C ASN A 43 -1.20 18.97 -0.15
N THR A 44 0.01 19.53 -0.13
CA THR A 44 0.30 20.93 -0.52
C THR A 44 0.76 21.09 -1.97
N ARG A 45 1.15 20.01 -2.67
CA ARG A 45 1.41 20.06 -4.11
C ARG A 45 0.16 20.59 -4.84
N LYS A 46 0.37 21.48 -5.82
CA LYS A 46 -0.71 22.04 -6.65
C LYS A 46 -1.43 20.89 -7.38
N SER A 47 -2.56 20.46 -6.84
CA SER A 47 -3.43 19.43 -7.43
C SER A 47 -4.50 20.02 -8.34
N SER A 48 -4.63 21.35 -8.39
CA SER A 48 -5.65 22.04 -9.18
C SER A 48 -5.46 21.73 -10.67
N GLY A 49 -6.53 21.25 -11.32
CA GLY A 49 -6.51 20.86 -12.73
C GLY A 49 -5.99 19.43 -13.01
N LEU A 50 -5.48 18.72 -12.00
CA LEU A 50 -5.07 17.31 -12.15
C LEU A 50 -6.22 16.37 -11.80
N ARG A 51 -6.46 15.38 -12.65
CA ARG A 51 -7.41 14.29 -12.36
C ARG A 51 -6.87 13.32 -11.30
N VAL A 52 -5.56 13.04 -11.37
CA VAL A 52 -4.84 12.11 -10.52
C VAL A 52 -3.49 12.73 -10.16
N THR A 53 -3.12 12.63 -8.89
CA THR A 53 -1.85 13.15 -8.33
C THR A 53 -0.82 12.05 -8.05
N GLY A 54 -1.27 10.80 -8.00
CA GLY A 54 -0.45 9.62 -7.75
C GLY A 54 -1.30 8.37 -7.65
N VAL A 55 -0.69 7.28 -7.20
CA VAL A 55 -1.38 6.01 -6.91
C VAL A 55 -0.98 5.53 -5.51
N GLY A 56 -1.91 4.93 -4.79
CA GLY A 56 -1.64 4.17 -3.58
C GLY A 56 -1.76 2.68 -3.89
N THR A 57 -0.89 1.84 -3.32
CA THR A 57 -1.01 0.39 -3.48
C THR A 57 -0.77 -0.38 -2.20
N SER A 58 -1.13 -1.67 -2.23
CA SER A 58 -0.81 -2.65 -1.20
C SER A 58 -0.05 -3.83 -1.83
N VAL A 59 0.99 -4.27 -1.15
CA VAL A 59 1.86 -5.35 -1.61
C VAL A 59 1.95 -6.45 -0.55
N CYS A 60 2.18 -7.68 -0.98
CA CYS A 60 2.47 -8.78 -0.08
C CYS A 60 3.93 -8.69 0.40
N ALA A 61 4.16 -8.54 1.71
CA ALA A 61 5.50 -8.35 2.26
C ALA A 61 6.48 -9.51 1.98
N HIS A 62 5.99 -10.75 1.76
CA HIS A 62 6.85 -11.92 1.53
C HIS A 62 7.76 -11.80 0.31
N GLN A 63 7.22 -11.36 -0.84
CA GLN A 63 7.97 -11.24 -2.10
C GLN A 63 7.77 -9.86 -2.75
N GLY A 64 7.09 -8.95 -2.06
CA GLY A 64 6.70 -7.65 -2.59
C GLY A 64 5.67 -7.73 -3.72
N CYS A 65 4.97 -8.85 -3.95
CA CYS A 65 4.03 -8.91 -5.08
C CYS A 65 2.87 -7.92 -4.87
N ILE A 66 2.54 -7.17 -5.92
CA ILE A 66 1.39 -6.26 -5.93
C ILE A 66 0.12 -7.07 -5.75
N ARG A 67 -0.76 -6.66 -4.84
CA ARG A 67 -2.02 -7.37 -4.58
C ARG A 67 -3.05 -7.05 -5.67
N ALA A 68 -3.85 -8.06 -6.03
CA ALA A 68 -5.04 -7.85 -6.85
C ALA A 68 -6.01 -6.88 -6.13
N LEU A 69 -6.67 -6.01 -6.90
CA LEU A 69 -7.54 -4.94 -6.40
C LEU A 69 -6.90 -4.10 -5.29
N GLY A 70 -5.58 -4.00 -5.33
CA GLY A 70 -4.76 -3.35 -4.32
C GLY A 70 -4.18 -2.03 -4.78
N LEU A 71 -4.62 -1.45 -5.91
CA LEU A 71 -4.10 -0.21 -6.47
C LEU A 71 -5.23 0.79 -6.75
N GLY A 72 -5.09 2.03 -6.29
CA GLY A 72 -6.10 3.08 -6.49
C GLY A 72 -5.47 4.44 -6.78
N ASP A 73 -6.18 5.25 -7.57
CA ASP A 73 -5.76 6.61 -7.89
C ASP A 73 -5.96 7.57 -6.71
N LEU A 74 -4.98 8.46 -6.52
CA LEU A 74 -4.99 9.50 -5.51
C LEU A 74 -5.40 10.84 -6.14
N GLN A 75 -6.52 11.43 -5.72
CA GLN A 75 -7.05 12.66 -6.31
C GLN A 75 -6.33 13.91 -5.78
N LYS A 76 -5.91 13.87 -4.51
CA LYS A 76 -5.24 14.97 -3.85
C LYS A 76 -4.32 14.43 -2.77
N GLY A 77 -3.27 13.72 -3.19
CA GLY A 77 -2.39 13.00 -2.30
C GLY A 77 -3.08 11.82 -1.61
N GLU A 78 -2.36 11.25 -0.66
CA GLU A 78 -2.80 10.10 0.12
C GLU A 78 -3.71 10.55 1.26
N ARG A 79 -4.99 10.15 1.20
CA ARG A 79 -5.97 10.34 2.27
C ARG A 79 -6.30 9.03 2.96
N TYR A 80 -6.75 9.08 4.21
CA TYR A 80 -7.20 7.89 4.93
C TYR A 80 -8.34 7.15 4.22
N SER A 81 -9.29 7.87 3.59
CA SER A 81 -10.34 7.24 2.78
C SER A 81 -9.79 6.51 1.55
N ASN A 82 -8.76 7.06 0.90
CA ASN A 82 -8.08 6.37 -0.20
C ASN A 82 -7.47 5.04 0.30
N MET A 83 -6.72 5.08 1.40
CA MET A 83 -6.00 3.92 1.93
C MET A 83 -6.90 2.88 2.59
N ASP A 84 -7.95 3.30 3.31
CA ASP A 84 -8.95 2.40 3.88
C ASP A 84 -9.55 1.53 2.75
N TYR A 85 -10.03 2.16 1.66
CA TYR A 85 -10.61 1.42 0.55
C TYR A 85 -9.60 0.46 -0.09
N ILE A 86 -8.39 0.95 -0.40
CA ILE A 86 -7.34 0.14 -1.07
C ILE A 86 -6.95 -1.07 -0.21
N ILE A 87 -6.68 -0.85 1.07
CA ILE A 87 -6.21 -1.90 1.98
C ILE A 87 -7.32 -2.90 2.25
N PHE A 88 -8.52 -2.46 2.64
CA PHE A 88 -9.56 -3.41 3.04
C PHE A 88 -10.10 -4.22 1.87
N LEU A 89 -10.20 -3.63 0.67
CA LEU A 89 -10.56 -4.39 -0.52
C LEU A 89 -9.51 -5.45 -0.86
N SER A 90 -8.22 -5.08 -0.82
CA SER A 90 -7.15 -6.02 -1.16
C SER A 90 -6.98 -7.16 -0.14
N LEU A 91 -7.45 -6.95 1.09
CA LEU A 91 -7.43 -7.95 2.16
C LEU A 91 -8.67 -8.87 2.16
N GLN A 92 -9.77 -8.49 1.51
CA GLN A 92 -11.02 -9.26 1.53
C GLN A 92 -10.84 -10.72 1.09
N SER A 93 -9.98 -10.96 0.08
CA SER A 93 -9.70 -12.29 -0.47
C SER A 93 -8.36 -12.88 0.02
N CYS A 94 -7.82 -12.38 1.13
CA CYS A 94 -6.51 -12.81 1.64
C CYS A 94 -6.53 -14.27 2.16
N GLY A 95 -7.66 -14.73 2.71
CA GLY A 95 -7.77 -16.07 3.31
C GLY A 95 -6.95 -16.29 4.58
N LEU A 96 -6.21 -15.27 5.04
CA LEU A 96 -5.37 -15.33 6.24
C LEU A 96 -6.12 -14.84 7.47
N ARG A 97 -5.94 -15.56 8.59
CA ARG A 97 -6.51 -15.21 9.90
C ARG A 97 -5.73 -14.12 10.62
N SER A 98 -4.42 -14.05 10.40
CA SER A 98 -3.53 -13.10 11.04
C SER A 98 -2.77 -12.34 9.97
N ILE A 99 -2.90 -11.02 9.98
CA ILE A 99 -2.33 -10.13 8.97
C ILE A 99 -1.48 -9.08 9.67
N LEU A 100 -0.22 -9.00 9.28
CA LEU A 100 0.66 -7.91 9.67
C LEU A 100 0.62 -6.84 8.56
N LEU A 101 0.13 -5.65 8.90
CA LEU A 101 0.00 -4.52 8.00
C LEU A 101 1.06 -3.46 8.32
N SER A 102 1.95 -3.24 7.36
CA SER A 102 2.94 -2.17 7.45
C SER A 102 2.45 -0.94 6.71
N TYR A 103 2.60 0.23 7.31
CA TYR A 103 2.28 1.50 6.69
C TYR A 103 3.08 2.62 7.37
N ASP A 104 3.70 3.52 6.59
CA ASP A 104 4.57 4.60 7.06
C ASP A 104 3.96 5.36 8.23
N ILE A 105 2.68 5.69 8.13
CA ILE A 105 1.97 6.44 9.17
C ILE A 105 0.94 5.57 9.91
N PHE A 106 1.17 4.26 10.02
CA PHE A 106 0.27 3.34 10.72
C PHE A 106 -0.10 3.85 12.12
N CYS A 107 0.85 4.42 12.85
CA CYS A 107 0.63 4.97 14.19
C CYS A 107 -0.41 6.10 14.25
N GLN A 108 -0.66 6.77 13.13
CA GLN A 108 -1.62 7.87 12.99
C GLN A 108 -2.93 7.34 12.41
N TRP A 109 -2.82 6.60 11.32
CA TRP A 109 -3.95 6.00 10.61
C TRP A 109 -4.80 5.09 11.51
N SER A 110 -4.14 4.31 12.39
CA SER A 110 -4.78 3.35 13.29
C SER A 110 -5.66 3.96 14.38
N LYS A 111 -5.44 5.22 14.77
CA LYS A 111 -6.12 5.84 15.93
C LYS A 111 -7.65 5.82 15.84
N LYS A 112 -8.20 5.98 14.63
CA LYS A 112 -9.64 5.93 14.34
C LYS A 112 -9.99 4.81 13.37
N GLN A 113 -9.05 3.93 13.05
CA GLN A 113 -9.24 2.95 11.99
C GLN A 113 -10.38 1.99 12.31
N GLN A 114 -10.51 1.53 13.55
CA GLN A 114 -11.61 0.62 13.92
C GLN A 114 -12.99 1.27 13.70
N ALA A 115 -13.15 2.54 14.11
CA ALA A 115 -14.39 3.28 13.90
C ALA A 115 -14.67 3.50 12.41
N ARG A 116 -13.64 3.87 11.62
CA ARG A 116 -13.78 3.99 10.16
C ARG A 116 -14.15 2.66 9.53
N HIS A 117 -13.49 1.57 9.91
CA HIS A 117 -13.71 0.21 9.39
C HIS A 117 -15.14 -0.29 9.58
N ILE A 118 -15.70 -0.09 10.78
CA ILE A 118 -17.10 -0.45 11.07
C ILE A 118 -18.08 0.34 10.18
N SER A 119 -17.74 1.59 9.83
CA SER A 119 -18.55 2.43 8.96
C SER A 119 -18.38 2.13 7.46
N LEU A 120 -17.41 1.30 7.07
CA LEU A 120 -17.19 0.99 5.66
C LEU A 120 -18.33 0.12 5.12
N PRO A 121 -18.75 0.34 3.86
CA PRO A 121 -19.74 -0.52 3.22
C PRO A 121 -19.16 -1.91 2.90
N CYS A 122 -20.02 -2.91 2.78
CA CYS A 122 -19.67 -4.16 2.08
C CYS A 122 -19.21 -3.79 0.64
N PRO A 123 -18.10 -4.36 0.12
CA PRO A 123 -17.33 -5.49 0.65
C PRO A 123 -16.09 -5.14 1.49
N LEU A 124 -15.90 -3.88 1.89
CA LEU A 124 -14.70 -3.39 2.58
C LEU A 124 -14.65 -3.78 4.07
N GLN A 125 -15.68 -4.43 4.59
CA GLN A 125 -15.69 -4.95 5.95
C GLN A 125 -14.93 -6.28 5.98
N LEU A 126 -13.87 -6.33 6.80
CA LEU A 126 -13.10 -7.56 6.99
C LEU A 126 -13.89 -8.52 7.87
N ASP A 127 -13.70 -9.83 7.67
CA ASP A 127 -14.21 -10.84 8.58
C ASP A 127 -13.72 -10.50 10.01
N PRO A 128 -14.61 -10.36 11.01
CA PRO A 128 -14.24 -10.10 12.41
C PRO A 128 -13.24 -11.10 13.00
N LYS A 129 -13.11 -12.26 12.36
CA LYS A 129 -12.14 -13.31 12.67
C LYS A 129 -10.70 -12.91 12.34
N ILE A 130 -10.48 -11.99 11.41
CA ILE A 130 -9.15 -11.54 10.99
C ILE A 130 -8.54 -10.67 12.09
N ASN A 131 -7.36 -11.07 12.56
CA ASN A 131 -6.53 -10.28 13.45
C ASN A 131 -5.56 -9.42 12.64
N LEU A 132 -5.71 -8.10 12.71
CA LEU A 132 -4.84 -7.14 12.04
C LEU A 132 -3.85 -6.54 13.04
N THR A 133 -2.57 -6.86 12.88
CA THR A 133 -1.48 -6.24 13.66
C THR A 133 -0.77 -5.22 12.79
N GLY A 134 -0.58 -4.01 13.30
CA GLY A 134 0.04 -2.95 12.52
C GLY A 134 1.44 -2.59 12.97
N VAL A 135 2.26 -2.23 12.01
CA VAL A 135 3.65 -1.82 12.20
C VAL A 135 3.99 -0.64 11.29
N VAL A 136 5.14 -0.03 11.54
CA VAL A 136 5.74 0.97 10.67
C VAL A 136 7.02 0.38 10.06
N PRO A 137 7.29 0.57 8.76
CA PRO A 137 8.50 0.06 8.13
C PRO A 137 9.79 0.55 8.82
N LYS A 138 10.86 -0.25 8.73
CA LYS A 138 12.09 -0.01 9.51
C LYS A 138 12.77 1.32 9.18
N PHE A 139 12.76 1.73 7.92
CA PHE A 139 13.36 2.97 7.47
C PHE A 139 12.58 4.20 7.97
N HIS A 140 11.25 4.08 8.01
CA HIS A 140 10.38 5.18 8.42
C HIS A 140 10.31 5.32 9.94
N LEU A 141 10.35 4.21 10.68
CA LEU A 141 10.13 4.16 12.13
C LEU A 141 10.94 5.18 12.96
N PRO A 142 12.26 5.41 12.72
CA PRO A 142 13.05 6.38 13.47
C PRO A 142 12.53 7.83 13.40
N THR A 143 11.75 8.17 12.36
CA THR A 143 11.18 9.52 12.19
C THR A 143 9.92 9.77 13.04
N HIS A 144 9.42 8.73 13.71
CA HIS A 144 8.28 8.82 14.62
C HIS A 144 8.72 9.10 16.05
N LYS A 145 7.79 9.60 16.86
CA LYS A 145 7.99 9.79 18.31
C LYS A 145 8.45 8.49 18.98
N GLN A 146 9.24 8.60 20.05
CA GLN A 146 9.86 7.47 20.75
C GLN A 146 8.87 6.34 21.13
N LEU A 147 7.64 6.69 21.56
CA LEU A 147 6.61 5.69 21.86
C LEU A 147 6.16 4.90 20.62
N CYS A 148 6.07 5.56 19.45
CA CYS A 148 5.77 4.92 18.17
C CYS A 148 6.90 3.93 17.79
N GLN A 149 8.17 4.26 18.10
CA GLN A 149 9.35 3.44 17.77
C GLN A 149 9.42 2.08 18.45
N THR A 150 8.83 1.93 19.65
CA THR A 150 8.75 0.63 20.32
C THR A 150 7.46 -0.08 19.96
N LYS A 151 6.33 0.63 20.01
CA LYS A 151 4.99 0.04 19.81
C LYS A 151 4.78 -0.55 18.42
N TYR A 152 5.30 0.09 17.38
CA TYR A 152 5.10 -0.31 15.99
C TYR A 152 6.35 -0.91 15.35
N SER A 153 7.31 -1.35 16.18
CA SER A 153 8.57 -1.93 15.72
C SER A 153 8.38 -3.33 15.14
N LEU A 154 8.82 -3.52 13.90
CA LEU A 154 8.96 -4.84 13.29
C LEU A 154 9.87 -5.78 14.10
N ASN A 155 10.93 -5.24 14.73
CA ASN A 155 11.86 -6.06 15.52
C ASN A 155 11.24 -6.59 16.83
N LEU A 156 10.18 -5.94 17.31
CA LEU A 156 9.48 -6.31 18.55
C LEU A 156 8.11 -6.95 18.26
N CYS A 157 7.76 -7.15 16.99
CA CYS A 157 6.46 -7.69 16.59
C CYS A 157 6.56 -9.20 16.33
N PRO A 158 5.89 -10.05 17.12
CA PRO A 158 5.81 -11.48 16.85
C PRO A 158 5.22 -11.75 15.46
N GLY A 159 5.78 -12.73 14.76
CA GLY A 159 5.34 -13.11 13.41
C GLY A 159 5.86 -12.22 12.27
N ALA A 160 6.58 -11.14 12.57
CA ALA A 160 7.17 -10.27 11.53
C ALA A 160 8.35 -10.91 10.78
N GLY A 161 9.01 -11.91 11.37
CA GLY A 161 10.23 -12.48 10.82
C GLY A 161 11.35 -11.43 10.66
N ARG A 162 12.24 -11.62 9.69
CA ARG A 162 13.33 -10.66 9.38
C ARG A 162 12.95 -9.68 8.25
N THR A 163 11.67 -9.33 8.14
CA THR A 163 11.22 -8.35 7.14
C THR A 163 11.66 -6.92 7.49
N ASP A 164 11.82 -6.08 6.47
CA ASP A 164 11.96 -4.62 6.59
C ASP A 164 10.63 -3.88 6.31
N SER A 165 9.70 -4.55 5.62
CA SER A 165 8.47 -4.01 5.07
C SER A 165 8.66 -2.81 4.12
N GLU A 166 9.80 -2.73 3.44
CA GLU A 166 10.17 -1.63 2.51
C GLU A 166 9.96 -2.01 1.03
N SER A 167 9.32 -3.17 0.75
CA SER A 167 9.19 -3.69 -0.61
C SER A 167 8.43 -2.76 -1.54
N ILE A 168 7.46 -2.02 -1.01
CA ILE A 168 6.67 -1.07 -1.78
C ILE A 168 7.52 0.09 -2.32
N GLU A 169 8.52 0.57 -1.56
CA GLU A 169 9.43 1.64 -2.01
C GLU A 169 10.33 1.17 -3.15
N ARG A 170 10.76 -0.10 -3.12
CA ARG A 170 11.48 -0.73 -4.23
C ARG A 170 10.58 -0.87 -5.46
N ASP A 171 9.31 -1.17 -5.27
CA ASP A 171 8.34 -1.26 -6.37
C ASP A 171 8.09 0.11 -7.00
N TRP A 172 7.99 1.16 -6.19
CA TRP A 172 7.90 2.54 -6.67
C TRP A 172 9.11 2.95 -7.47
N ALA A 173 10.33 2.63 -7.00
CA ALA A 173 11.55 2.91 -7.77
C ALA A 173 11.50 2.30 -9.18
N ASN A 174 10.87 1.13 -9.35
CA ASN A 174 10.70 0.48 -10.66
C ASN A 174 9.56 1.07 -11.49
N LEU A 175 8.46 1.50 -10.87
CA LEU A 175 7.29 2.03 -11.58
C LEU A 175 7.43 3.52 -11.95
N ASN A 176 8.12 4.30 -11.11
CA ASN A 176 8.26 5.76 -11.26
C ASN A 176 8.73 6.23 -12.65
N PRO A 177 9.63 5.53 -13.37
CA PRO A 177 10.00 5.90 -14.74
C PRO A 177 8.81 5.97 -15.72
N ALA A 178 7.72 5.23 -15.47
CA ALA A 178 6.51 5.27 -16.30
C ALA A 178 5.58 6.46 -15.97
N ALA A 179 5.88 7.25 -14.94
CA ALA A 179 5.02 8.36 -14.53
C ALA A 179 4.90 9.43 -15.62
N SER A 180 6.00 9.75 -16.31
CA SER A 180 6.02 10.77 -17.38
C SER A 180 5.20 10.33 -18.59
N SER A 181 5.32 9.07 -19.01
CA SER A 181 4.59 8.53 -20.16
C SER A 181 3.11 8.35 -19.90
N THR A 182 2.73 8.10 -18.64
CA THR A 182 1.32 7.89 -18.25
C THR A 182 0.56 9.15 -17.88
N LYS A 183 1.26 10.28 -17.69
CA LYS A 183 0.68 11.51 -17.16
C LYS A 183 -0.43 12.12 -18.02
N GLU A 184 -0.27 12.10 -19.34
CA GLU A 184 -1.20 12.72 -20.30
C GLU A 184 -2.20 11.71 -20.89
N MET A 185 -2.17 10.46 -20.44
CA MET A 185 -3.03 9.40 -20.95
C MET A 185 -4.46 9.54 -20.44
N GLY A 186 -5.42 9.11 -21.26
CA GLY A 186 -6.79 8.87 -20.83
C GLY A 186 -6.83 7.84 -19.70
N GLU A 187 -7.83 7.96 -18.83
CA GLU A 187 -7.92 7.17 -17.59
C GLU A 187 -7.85 5.66 -17.81
N GLY A 188 -8.64 5.11 -18.74
CA GLY A 188 -8.61 3.67 -19.04
C GLY A 188 -7.24 3.22 -19.58
N SER A 189 -6.70 3.92 -20.58
CA SER A 189 -5.39 3.58 -21.15
C SER A 189 -4.25 3.66 -20.13
N ARG A 190 -4.32 4.62 -19.21
CA ARG A 190 -3.38 4.73 -18.10
C ARG A 190 -3.49 3.53 -17.16
N HIS A 191 -4.70 3.13 -16.79
CA HIS A 191 -4.93 1.96 -15.94
C HIS A 191 -4.43 0.68 -16.60
N ASP A 192 -4.71 0.49 -17.90
CA ASP A 192 -4.23 -0.65 -18.68
C ASP A 192 -2.70 -0.73 -18.70
N ILE A 193 -2.01 0.38 -18.99
CA ILE A 193 -0.54 0.41 -19.04
C ILE A 193 0.07 0.12 -17.68
N ILE A 194 -0.43 0.74 -16.62
CA ILE A 194 0.08 0.49 -15.27
C ILE A 194 -0.22 -0.96 -14.83
N ASN A 195 -1.41 -1.50 -15.14
CA ASN A 195 -1.72 -2.91 -14.88
C ASN A 195 -0.73 -3.84 -15.60
N ASN A 196 -0.39 -3.56 -16.85
CA ASN A 196 0.59 -4.35 -17.62
C ASN A 196 1.99 -4.29 -16.99
N LEU A 197 2.45 -3.10 -16.60
CA LEU A 197 3.75 -2.93 -15.95
C LEU A 197 3.84 -3.67 -14.62
N LEU A 198 2.79 -3.60 -13.80
CA LEU A 198 2.73 -4.31 -12.52
C LEU A 198 2.57 -5.83 -12.74
N GLY A 199 1.88 -6.23 -13.80
CA GLY A 199 1.80 -7.61 -14.27
C GLY A 199 3.14 -8.21 -14.60
N ASP A 200 3.92 -7.52 -15.43
CA ASP A 200 5.31 -7.88 -15.74
C ASP A 200 6.17 -7.93 -14.47
N TRP A 201 6.05 -6.94 -13.59
CA TRP A 201 6.84 -6.88 -12.36
C TRP A 201 6.56 -8.06 -11.43
N ASN A 202 5.28 -8.40 -11.23
CA ASN A 202 4.88 -9.58 -10.48
C ASN A 202 5.34 -10.87 -11.17
N TYR A 203 5.20 -10.97 -12.49
CA TYR A 203 5.67 -12.13 -13.25
C TYR A 203 7.17 -12.37 -13.05
N ARG A 204 7.99 -11.32 -13.21
CA ARG A 204 9.45 -11.39 -12.98
C ARG A 204 9.80 -11.83 -11.56
N LYS A 205 9.09 -11.33 -10.56
CA LYS A 205 9.26 -11.76 -9.15
C LYS A 205 8.93 -13.25 -8.95
N VAL A 206 7.89 -13.75 -9.61
CA VAL A 206 7.45 -15.15 -9.50
C VAL A 206 8.44 -16.08 -10.20
N VAL A 207 8.84 -15.79 -11.45
CA VAL A 207 9.77 -16.65 -12.19
C VAL A 207 11.19 -16.60 -11.61
N GLY A 208 11.62 -15.45 -11.08
CA GLY A 208 12.92 -15.30 -10.41
C GLY A 208 12.96 -15.87 -8.99
N LEU A 209 11.83 -16.29 -8.42
CA LEU A 209 11.78 -16.77 -7.03
C LEU A 209 12.67 -18.00 -6.80
N GLY A 210 12.70 -18.93 -7.78
CA GLY A 210 13.51 -20.15 -7.67
C GLY A 210 15.01 -19.84 -7.55
N GLU A 211 15.51 -18.95 -8.41
CA GLU A 211 16.91 -18.52 -8.38
C GLU A 211 17.26 -17.79 -7.09
N LEU A 212 16.36 -16.91 -6.62
CA LEU A 212 16.54 -16.16 -5.39
C LEU A 212 16.59 -17.08 -4.15
N LEU A 213 15.73 -18.10 -4.10
CA LEU A 213 15.76 -19.10 -3.03
C LEU A 213 17.04 -19.95 -3.07
N LEU A 214 17.53 -20.32 -4.25
CA LEU A 214 18.80 -21.04 -4.40
C LEU A 214 19.98 -20.21 -3.91
N LEU A 215 20.06 -18.93 -4.31
CA LEU A 215 21.10 -18.00 -3.84
C LEU A 215 21.08 -17.87 -2.32
N HIS A 216 19.90 -17.74 -1.71
CA HIS A 216 19.76 -17.65 -0.26
C HIS A 216 20.05 -18.97 0.48
N SER A 217 19.72 -20.12 -0.11
CA SER A 217 20.03 -21.42 0.47
C SER A 217 21.53 -21.75 0.47
N ASN A 218 22.28 -21.17 -0.49
CA ASN A 218 23.72 -21.32 -0.60
C ASN A 218 24.51 -20.23 0.14
N MET A 219 23.84 -19.24 0.73
CA MET A 219 24.50 -18.31 1.64
C MET A 219 24.78 -19.03 2.97
N PRO A 220 26.04 -19.08 3.44
CA PRO A 220 26.36 -19.67 4.73
C PRO A 220 25.58 -18.91 5.82
N LEU A 221 24.88 -19.63 6.70
CA LEU A 221 24.14 -19.09 7.86
C LEU A 221 25.04 -18.42 8.92
N TYR A 222 26.29 -18.06 8.57
CA TYR A 222 27.28 -17.57 9.52
C TYR A 222 27.35 -16.04 9.50
N LYS A 223 27.13 -15.47 10.70
CA LYS A 223 27.33 -14.08 11.15
C LYS A 223 26.15 -13.13 10.96
N CYS A 224 25.18 -13.25 11.86
CA CYS A 224 24.55 -12.08 12.47
C CYS A 224 24.68 -12.25 13.98
N TYR A 225 25.67 -11.59 14.57
CA TYR A 225 25.77 -11.43 16.03
C TYR A 225 24.60 -10.57 16.53
N PHE A 226 24.21 -10.86 17.77
CA PHE A 226 23.17 -10.24 18.59
C PHE A 226 23.03 -8.72 18.44
#